data_AF-A0A4Y2DV27-F1
#
_entry.id   AF-A0A4Y2DV27-F1
#
_cell.length_a   1.000
_cell.length_b   1.000
_cell.length_c   1.000
_cell.angle_alpha   90.00
_cell.angle_beta   90.00
_cell.angle_gamma   90.00
#
_symmetry.space_group_name_H-M   'P 1'
#
loop_
_entity.id
_entity.type
_entity.pdbx_description
1 polymer ?
#
loop_
_entity_poly.entity_id
_entity_poly.type
_entity_poly.pdbx_seq_one_letter_code
_entity_poly.pdbx_strand_id
1 'polypeptide(L)'
;MPTITPLNLSVEFGKCNCRCGEDVDDDILHYIFRCPLLDSQRSLIRPGQSVLQILQDKHRTKEVKSLLSFLFLHQQDIFEQDPEDVS
;
A
#
# COMPACT_ATOMS: atom_id res chain seq x y z
N MET A 1 -39.87 -16.06 2.03
CA MET A 1 -38.78 -15.76 1.06
C MET A 1 -38.00 -14.59 1.64
N PRO A 2 -36.77 -14.77 2.11
CA PRO A 2 -35.99 -13.67 2.65
C PRO A 2 -35.43 -12.82 1.49
N THR A 3 -35.72 -11.53 1.55
CA THR A 3 -35.22 -10.51 0.62
C THR A 3 -33.76 -10.21 0.97
N ILE A 4 -32.84 -10.47 0.04
CA ILE A 4 -31.44 -10.08 0.18
C ILE A 4 -31.36 -8.58 -0.09
N THR A 5 -31.21 -7.78 0.96
CA THR A 5 -30.74 -6.40 0.84
C THR A 5 -29.29 -6.43 0.34
N PRO A 6 -28.93 -5.66 -0.71
CA PRO A 6 -27.53 -5.50 -1.05
C PRO A 6 -26.85 -4.84 0.13
N LEU A 7 -25.83 -5.51 0.69
CA LEU A 7 -24.90 -4.88 1.61
C LEU A 7 -24.40 -3.61 0.92
N ASN A 8 -24.70 -2.46 1.55
CA ASN A 8 -24.05 -1.20 1.27
C ASN A 8 -22.58 -1.39 1.64
N LEU A 9 -21.82 -1.96 0.72
CA LEU A 9 -20.37 -2.00 0.79
C LEU A 9 -19.93 -0.59 0.39
N SER A 10 -19.98 0.34 1.36
CA SER A 10 -19.23 1.58 1.27
C SER A 10 -17.76 1.21 1.30
N VAL A 11 -17.24 0.77 0.16
CA VAL A 11 -15.80 0.77 -0.07
C VAL A 11 -15.45 2.25 -0.18
N GLU A 12 -14.96 2.84 0.91
CA GLU A 12 -14.31 4.14 0.87
C GLU A 12 -12.99 3.99 0.10
N PHE A 13 -13.08 3.96 -1.23
CA PHE A 13 -11.95 4.25 -2.08
C PHE A 13 -11.67 5.74 -1.95
N GLY A 14 -10.54 6.12 -1.37
CA GLY A 14 -10.01 7.46 -1.64
C GLY A 14 -9.21 8.17 -0.57
N LYS A 15 -8.51 7.49 0.35
CA LYS A 15 -7.43 8.10 1.15
C LYS A 15 -6.32 7.09 1.35
N CYS A 16 -5.06 7.53 1.35
CA CYS A 16 -3.98 6.64 1.76
C CYS A 16 -4.22 6.23 3.21
N ASN A 17 -4.31 4.93 3.51
CA ASN A 17 -4.35 4.41 4.87
C ASN A 17 -2.99 4.52 5.55
N CYS A 18 -2.02 5.17 4.91
CA CYS A 18 -0.70 5.39 5.42
C CYS A 18 -0.58 6.78 6.06
N ARG A 19 0.22 6.87 7.12
CA ARG A 19 0.50 8.12 7.87
C ARG A 19 1.33 9.16 7.09
N CYS A 20 1.51 8.96 5.79
CA CYS A 20 2.32 9.86 4.96
C CYS A 20 1.58 11.16 4.60
N GLY A 21 0.24 11.16 4.70
CA GLY A 21 -0.59 12.33 4.44
C GLY A 21 -0.71 12.73 2.96
N GLU A 22 -0.26 11.88 2.03
CA GLU A 22 -0.46 12.09 0.59
C GLU A 22 -1.87 11.62 0.20
N ASP A 23 -2.65 12.51 -0.43
CA ASP A 23 -3.98 12.23 -0.96
C ASP A 23 -3.85 11.52 -2.32
N VAL A 24 -3.49 10.25 -2.25
CA VAL A 24 -3.28 9.38 -3.41
C VAL A 24 -4.02 8.07 -3.19
N ASP A 25 -4.56 7.52 -4.29
CA ASP A 25 -5.22 6.21 -4.28
C ASP A 25 -4.35 5.17 -3.57
N ASP A 26 -4.99 4.44 -2.67
CA ASP A 26 -4.36 3.57 -1.70
C ASP A 26 -4.00 2.19 -2.28
N ASP A 27 -3.47 2.21 -3.50
CA ASP A 27 -3.08 1.02 -4.22
C ASP A 27 -1.73 0.50 -3.71
N ILE A 28 -1.51 -0.80 -3.88
CA ILE A 28 -0.19 -1.44 -3.64
C ILE A 28 0.96 -0.67 -4.34
N LEU A 29 0.65 0.02 -5.43
CA LEU A 29 1.58 0.83 -6.21
C LEU A 29 2.02 2.11 -5.47
N HIS A 30 1.19 2.70 -4.61
CA HIS A 30 1.61 3.81 -3.74
C HIS A 30 2.78 3.36 -2.87
N TYR A 31 2.64 2.24 -2.16
CA TYR A 31 3.69 1.70 -1.30
C TYR A 31 4.97 1.38 -2.06
N ILE A 32 4.84 0.81 -3.26
CA ILE A 32 5.98 0.43 -4.10
C ILE A 32 6.72 1.64 -4.69
N PHE A 33 6.02 2.70 -5.08
CA PHE A 33 6.62 3.75 -5.90
C PHE A 33 6.69 5.13 -5.26
N ARG A 34 5.79 5.46 -4.32
CA ARG A 34 5.53 6.85 -3.93
C ARG A 34 5.63 7.08 -2.43
N CYS A 35 5.16 6.13 -1.61
CA CYS A 35 5.05 6.30 -0.16
C CYS A 35 6.37 6.80 0.44
N PRO A 36 6.45 8.02 0.98
CA PRO A 36 7.71 8.58 1.47
C PRO A 36 8.22 7.87 2.72
N LEU A 37 7.32 7.23 3.50
CA LEU A 37 7.68 6.41 4.66
C LEU A 37 8.54 5.19 4.28
N LEU A 38 8.46 4.76 3.02
CA LEU A 38 9.20 3.61 2.48
C LEU A 38 10.39 4.03 1.61
N ASP A 39 10.73 5.32 1.56
CA ASP A 39 11.75 5.81 0.63
C ASP A 39 13.15 5.23 0.92
N SER A 40 13.49 5.09 2.19
CA SER A 40 14.75 4.48 2.63
C SER A 40 14.93 3.03 2.18
N GLN A 41 13.84 2.33 1.86
CA GLN A 41 13.84 0.95 1.41
C GLN A 41 13.94 0.82 -0.12
N ARG A 42 13.84 1.93 -0.86
CA ARG A 42 13.87 1.95 -2.33
C ARG A 42 15.22 2.45 -2.85
N SER A 43 15.96 1.56 -3.48
CA SER A 43 17.25 1.85 -4.11
C SER A 43 17.21 1.68 -5.64
N LEU A 44 16.45 0.73 -6.18
CA LEU A 44 16.42 0.37 -7.61
C LEU A 44 15.13 0.77 -8.32
N ILE A 45 13.99 0.68 -7.63
CA ILE A 45 12.67 1.01 -8.13
C ILE A 45 12.50 2.53 -8.16
N ARG A 46 11.86 3.02 -9.22
CA ARG A 46 11.62 4.45 -9.45
C ARG A 46 10.18 4.71 -9.88
N PRO A 47 9.61 5.87 -9.53
CA PRO A 47 8.34 6.32 -10.10
C PRO A 47 8.37 6.29 -11.63
N GLY A 48 7.24 5.96 -12.26
CA GLY A 48 7.08 5.90 -13.72
C GLY A 48 7.48 4.56 -14.37
N GLN A 49 8.02 3.61 -13.59
CA GLN A 49 8.21 2.24 -14.08
C GLN A 49 6.89 1.47 -14.08
N SER A 50 6.68 0.65 -15.10
CA SER A 50 5.58 -0.31 -15.09
C SER A 50 5.92 -1.53 -14.22
N VAL A 51 4.88 -2.18 -13.67
CA VAL A 51 5.05 -3.45 -12.93
C VAL A 51 5.75 -4.49 -13.79
N LEU A 52 5.47 -4.55 -15.10
CA LEU A 52 6.13 -5.48 -16.01
C LEU A 52 7.65 -5.26 -16.06
N GLN A 53 8.10 -4.00 -16.11
CA GLN A 53 9.54 -3.65 -16.10
C GLN A 53 10.23 -4.02 -14.78
N ILE A 54 9.49 -4.06 -13.66
CA ILE A 54 10.01 -4.56 -12.38
C ILE A 54 10.15 -6.07 -12.43
N LEU A 55 9.11 -6.78 -12.88
CA LEU A 55 9.06 -8.24 -12.88
C LEU A 55 10.09 -8.86 -13.86
N GLN A 56 10.49 -8.11 -14.89
CA GLN A 56 11.56 -8.52 -15.81
C GLN A 56 12.97 -8.42 -15.21
N ASP A 57 13.15 -7.68 -14.11
CA ASP A 57 14.43 -7.52 -13.43
C ASP A 57 14.41 -8.22 -12.06
N LYS A 58 15.27 -9.23 -11.89
CA LYS A 58 15.34 -10.02 -10.65
C LYS A 58 15.72 -9.19 -9.41
N HIS A 59 16.53 -8.15 -9.58
CA HIS A 59 16.99 -7.29 -8.49
C HIS A 59 15.86 -6.35 -8.05
N ARG A 60 15.13 -5.76 -8.99
CA ARG A 60 13.94 -4.95 -8.69
C ARG A 60 12.83 -5.78 -8.07
N THR A 61 12.61 -7.00 -8.57
CA THR A 61 11.65 -7.94 -7.98
C THR A 61 12.02 -8.29 -6.54
N LYS A 62 13.32 -8.50 -6.25
CA LYS A 62 13.80 -8.74 -4.89
C LYS A 62 13.56 -7.54 -3.99
N GLU A 63 13.81 -6.33 -4.49
CA GLU A 63 13.56 -5.10 -3.75
C GLU A 63 12.07 -4.92 -3.42
N VAL A 64 11.15 -5.12 -4.38
CA VAL A 64 9.71 -5.08 -4.10
C VAL A 64 9.34 -6.08 -3.00
N LYS A 65 9.86 -7.31 -3.05
CA LYS A 65 9.59 -8.30 -2.01
C LYS A 65 10.08 -7.84 -0.65
N SER A 66 11.31 -7.34 -0.56
CA SER A 66 11.87 -6.80 0.67
C SER A 66 11.06 -5.60 1.20
N LEU A 67 10.63 -4.71 0.31
CA LEU A 67 9.80 -3.56 0.62
C LEU A 67 8.45 -3.97 1.22
N LEU A 68 7.77 -4.94 0.59
CA LEU A 68 6.49 -5.46 1.07
C LEU A 68 6.63 -6.23 2.38
N SER A 69 7.73 -6.97 2.56
CA SER A 69 8.05 -7.59 3.85
C SER A 69 8.27 -6.56 4.95
N PHE A 70 8.97 -5.46 4.65
CA PHE A 70 9.14 -4.36 5.61
C PHE A 70 7.79 -3.71 5.96
N LEU A 71 6.98 -3.40 4.95
CA LEU A 71 5.63 -2.85 5.15
C LEU A 71 4.80 -3.75 6.07
N PHE A 72 4.79 -5.06 5.83
CA PHE A 72 4.08 -6.03 6.66
C PHE A 72 4.59 -6.10 8.11
N LEU A 73 5.90 -5.94 8.33
CA LEU A 73 6.46 -5.97 9.68
C LEU A 73 6.24 -4.67 10.46
N HIS A 74 6.02 -3.55 9.76
CA HIS A 74 5.90 -2.20 10.34
C HIS A 74 4.51 -1.58 10.11
N GLN A 75 3.48 -2.41 9.92
CA GLN A 75 2.12 -1.95 9.63
C GLN A 75 1.58 -0.97 10.67
N GLN A 76 1.89 -1.16 11.96
CA GLN A 76 1.42 -0.28 13.04
C GLN A 76 2.03 1.13 13.01
N ASP A 77 3.23 1.26 12.45
CA ASP A 77 3.95 2.52 12.34
C ASP A 77 3.58 3.26 11.06
N ILE A 78 3.29 2.50 10.00
CA ILE A 78 3.04 2.99 8.65
C ILE A 78 1.56 3.33 8.45
N PHE A 79 0.65 2.47 8.92
CA PHE A 79 -0.78 2.66 8.71
C PHE A 79 -1.39 3.56 9.78
N GLU A 80 -2.42 4.31 9.39
CA GLU A 80 -3.30 4.98 10.31
C GLU A 80 -4.02 3.92 11.14
N GLN A 81 -4.04 4.11 12.46
CA GLN A 81 -4.78 3.22 13.36
C GLN A 81 -6.17 3.81 13.49
N ASP A 82 -7.19 3.04 13.10
CA ASP A 82 -8.57 3.41 13.40
C ASP A 82 -8.76 3.40 14.93
N PRO A 83 -9.28 4.48 15.53
CA PRO A 83 -9.46 4.57 16.98
C PRO A 83 -10.47 3.56 17.54
N GLU A 84 -11.16 2.80 16.69
CA GLU A 84 -12.17 1.81 17.06
C GLU A 84 -11.60 0.38 17.26
N ASP A 85 -10.34 0.12 16.85
CA ASP A 85 -9.68 -1.19 17.02
C ASP A 85 -9.05 -1.41 18.42
N VAL A 86 -9.20 -0.44 19.32
CA VAL A 86 -8.77 -0.53 20.73
C VAL A 86 -10.01 -0.57 21.63
N SER A 87 -10.66 -1.74 21.73
CA SER A 87 -11.70 -1.98 22.74
C SER A 87 -11.63 -3.36 23.37
#